data_AF-A0A9P0FRE8-F1
#
_entry.id   AF-A0A9P0FRE8-F1
#
_cell.length_a   1.000
_cell.length_b   1.000
_cell.length_c   1.000
_cell.angle_alpha   90.00
_cell.angle_beta   90.00
_cell.angle_gamma   90.00
#
_symmetry.space_group_name_H-M   'P 1'
#
loop_
_entity.id
_entity.type
_entity.pdbx_description
1 polymer ?
#
loop_
_entity_poly.entity_id
_entity_poly.type
_entity_poly.pdbx_seq_one_letter_code
_entity_poly.pdbx_strand_id
1 'polypeptide(L)'
;MLDVRKRGQSSENKESKDGDKVNENNVVDKEVVDSKKPDINRKLPLRVISRIVVIFSLLIVVYFSSKDDKVKTFAKQSELLPGKGLVVECSQAYKDDLDKYEGCFPKECKRFVTDKVISVREAEELLAIAKKGFQLGKPAGGVSILDLHSGALSVGQRFVNIYKTGDAKNTFNQNDFNTYRVVKDKIKYAVAHHFGVNPNKIYLTYPTFFSEITSKAAITIHDEYWHPHVDKESYKSFHYTTLLYLNDYNTDFKGGRFVFIDEKFNRTVEPRKARLSMFTSGRENFHYVEKVSSGIRYAVTVSFTCDNQHAIEDPSIKNL
;
A
#
# COMPACT_ATOMS: atom_id res chain seq x y z
N MET A 1 -15.22 -44.40 30.85
CA MET A 1 -15.64 -45.82 30.87
C MET A 1 -16.81 -45.89 31.83
N LEU A 2 -18.01 -46.28 31.36
CA LEU A 2 -19.31 -46.17 32.06
C LEU A 2 -19.72 -44.69 32.32
N ASP A 3 -20.86 -44.11 31.93
CA ASP A 3 -22.20 -44.52 31.44
C ASP A 3 -23.33 -44.55 32.51
N VAL A 4 -24.56 -44.25 32.04
CA VAL A 4 -25.90 -44.40 32.64
C VAL A 4 -26.38 -43.30 33.63
N ARG A 5 -27.68 -42.92 33.77
CA ARG A 5 -28.83 -42.56 32.86
C ARG A 5 -30.10 -42.19 33.68
N LYS A 6 -31.10 -41.52 33.08
CA LYS A 6 -32.53 -41.33 33.53
C LYS A 6 -32.74 -40.29 34.68
N ARG A 7 -33.95 -39.77 35.00
CA ARG A 7 -35.37 -40.04 34.61
C ARG A 7 -36.31 -38.81 34.87
N GLY A 8 -37.57 -38.83 34.38
CA GLY A 8 -38.65 -37.84 34.64
C GLY A 8 -39.01 -36.99 33.40
N GLN A 9 -40.23 -36.78 32.87
CA GLN A 9 -41.65 -36.88 33.32
C GLN A 9 -42.14 -35.88 34.39
N SER A 10 -43.36 -35.30 34.34
CA SER A 10 -44.29 -34.91 33.24
C SER A 10 -45.62 -34.34 33.81
N SER A 11 -46.07 -33.14 33.41
CA SER A 11 -47.41 -32.54 33.71
C SER A 11 -47.53 -31.13 33.06
N GLU A 12 -48.69 -30.48 32.82
CA GLU A 12 -50.12 -30.87 32.71
C GLU A 12 -50.98 -29.71 32.11
N ASN A 13 -52.15 -30.03 31.51
CA ASN A 13 -53.41 -29.23 31.49
C ASN A 13 -53.42 -27.84 30.77
N LYS A 14 -54.56 -27.23 30.32
CA LYS A 14 -56.04 -27.45 30.36
C LYS A 14 -56.71 -26.64 29.19
N GLU A 15 -58.01 -26.53 28.88
CA GLU A 15 -59.32 -26.98 29.43
C GLU A 15 -60.43 -27.19 28.36
N SER A 16 -60.94 -26.14 27.69
CA SER A 16 -62.31 -26.06 27.11
C SER A 16 -62.38 -25.46 25.68
N LYS A 17 -63.37 -25.66 24.79
CA LYS A 17 -64.73 -26.28 24.72
C LYS A 17 -65.91 -25.29 24.50
N ASP A 18 -66.57 -25.45 23.34
CA ASP A 18 -68.02 -25.71 23.19
C ASP A 18 -68.20 -26.60 21.91
N GLY A 19 -69.31 -26.87 21.19
CA GLY A 19 -70.72 -26.40 21.19
C GLY A 19 -71.09 -25.74 19.83
N ASP A 20 -72.26 -25.90 19.20
CA ASP A 20 -73.44 -26.80 19.35
C ASP A 20 -74.35 -26.56 18.08
N LYS A 21 -75.28 -27.40 17.56
CA LYS A 21 -75.74 -28.77 17.87
C LYS A 21 -76.45 -29.45 16.65
N VAL A 22 -76.20 -30.75 16.43
CA VAL A 22 -77.07 -31.85 15.90
C VAL A 22 -78.27 -31.56 14.96
N ASN A 23 -78.34 -32.22 13.79
CA ASN A 23 -79.35 -33.27 13.51
C ASN A 23 -79.05 -34.17 12.29
N GLU A 24 -79.67 -35.36 12.26
CA GLU A 24 -79.44 -36.43 11.26
C GLU A 24 -80.55 -36.52 10.19
N ASN A 25 -80.23 -37.00 8.97
CA ASN A 25 -80.63 -38.34 8.47
C ASN A 25 -80.37 -38.57 6.96
N ASN A 26 -79.93 -39.79 6.61
CA ASN A 26 -80.14 -40.57 5.35
C ASN A 26 -79.98 -39.86 3.98
N VAL A 27 -79.15 -40.32 3.02
CA VAL A 27 -79.24 -41.60 2.30
C VAL A 27 -77.94 -41.84 1.49
N VAL A 28 -77.48 -43.12 1.45
CA VAL A 28 -76.80 -43.88 0.36
C VAL A 28 -76.38 -43.06 -0.89
N ASP A 29 -75.13 -43.08 -1.38
CA ASP A 29 -74.39 -44.28 -1.84
C ASP A 29 -72.85 -44.15 -1.81
N LYS A 30 -72.13 -45.21 -2.22
CA LYS A 30 -70.65 -45.28 -2.25
C LYS A 30 -70.05 -44.98 -3.64
N GLU A 31 -68.98 -44.18 -3.67
CA GLU A 31 -67.87 -44.40 -4.60
C GLU A 31 -66.52 -43.99 -3.98
N VAL A 32 -65.41 -44.54 -4.51
CA VAL A 32 -64.09 -44.53 -3.83
C VAL A 32 -63.18 -43.43 -4.37
N VAL A 33 -62.81 -42.47 -3.52
CA VAL A 33 -61.84 -41.42 -3.86
C VAL A 33 -60.42 -41.85 -3.45
N ASP A 34 -59.57 -42.14 -4.44
CA ASP A 34 -58.15 -42.45 -4.26
C ASP A 34 -57.35 -41.23 -3.72
N SER A 35 -56.50 -41.46 -2.71
CA SER A 35 -55.83 -40.41 -1.93
C SER A 35 -54.38 -40.17 -2.38
N LYS A 36 -54.23 -39.61 -3.59
CA LYS A 36 -52.90 -39.30 -4.15
C LYS A 36 -52.18 -38.22 -3.34
N LYS A 37 -51.12 -38.63 -2.64
CA LYS A 37 -50.11 -37.72 -2.05
C LYS A 37 -49.47 -36.86 -3.15
N PRO A 38 -49.14 -35.59 -2.89
CA PRO A 38 -48.46 -34.74 -3.86
C PRO A 38 -46.99 -35.16 -4.03
N ASP A 39 -46.62 -35.62 -5.21
CA ASP A 39 -45.23 -35.92 -5.58
C ASP A 39 -44.45 -34.63 -5.87
N ILE A 40 -43.62 -34.19 -4.91
CA ILE A 40 -42.78 -33.00 -5.03
C ILE A 40 -41.45 -33.39 -5.72
N ASN A 41 -41.51 -33.70 -7.02
CA ASN A 41 -40.33 -33.97 -7.83
C ASN A 41 -40.38 -33.33 -9.24
N ARG A 42 -40.79 -32.06 -9.31
CA ARG A 42 -40.64 -31.23 -10.52
C ARG A 42 -39.16 -30.94 -10.81
N LYS A 43 -38.47 -31.90 -11.43
CA LYS A 43 -37.16 -31.68 -12.06
C LYS A 43 -37.30 -30.56 -13.08
N LEU A 44 -36.55 -29.47 -12.88
CA LEU A 44 -36.58 -28.30 -13.76
C LEU A 44 -36.19 -28.74 -15.20
N PRO A 45 -36.92 -28.33 -16.24
CA PRO A 45 -36.59 -28.73 -17.61
C PRO A 45 -35.20 -28.20 -18.00
N LEU A 46 -34.41 -29.02 -18.69
CA LEU A 46 -32.98 -28.76 -18.96
C LEU A 46 -32.72 -27.40 -19.63
N ARG A 47 -33.67 -26.91 -20.46
CA ARG A 47 -33.62 -25.57 -21.08
C ARG A 47 -33.66 -24.42 -20.08
N VAL A 48 -34.33 -24.58 -18.94
CA VAL A 48 -34.37 -23.57 -17.86
C VAL A 48 -33.07 -23.64 -17.04
N ILE A 49 -32.57 -24.84 -16.74
CA ILE A 49 -31.26 -25.02 -16.06
C ILE A 49 -30.14 -24.39 -16.91
N SER A 50 -30.11 -24.67 -18.21
CA SER A 50 -29.14 -24.08 -19.16
C SER A 50 -29.21 -22.55 -19.18
N ARG A 51 -30.42 -21.96 -19.22
CA ARG A 51 -30.60 -20.50 -19.14
C ARG A 51 -30.13 -19.92 -17.80
N ILE A 52 -30.42 -20.59 -16.68
CA ILE A 52 -29.94 -20.17 -15.35
C ILE A 52 -28.41 -20.19 -15.32
N VAL A 53 -27.76 -21.26 -15.79
CA VAL A 53 -26.29 -21.36 -15.83
C VAL A 53 -25.66 -20.27 -16.71
N VAL A 54 -26.22 -20.00 -17.90
CA VAL A 54 -25.73 -18.92 -18.78
C VAL A 54 -25.92 -17.54 -18.13
N ILE A 55 -27.08 -17.27 -17.51
CA ILE A 55 -27.35 -16.01 -16.82
C ILE A 55 -26.42 -15.84 -15.61
N PHE A 56 -26.23 -16.86 -14.78
CA PHE A 56 -25.29 -16.79 -13.65
C PHE A 56 -23.84 -16.65 -14.12
N SER A 57 -23.43 -17.33 -15.19
CA SER A 57 -22.07 -17.16 -15.77
C SER A 57 -21.87 -15.74 -16.30
N LEU A 58 -22.86 -15.17 -16.99
CA LEU A 58 -22.85 -13.78 -17.43
C LEU A 58 -22.84 -12.80 -16.26
N LEU A 59 -23.65 -13.02 -15.21
CA LEU A 59 -23.67 -12.19 -14.02
C LEU A 59 -22.35 -12.28 -13.23
N ILE A 60 -21.69 -13.45 -13.21
CA ILE A 60 -20.36 -13.63 -12.62
C ILE A 60 -19.31 -12.87 -13.45
N VAL A 61 -19.29 -13.03 -14.77
CA VAL A 61 -18.37 -12.29 -15.66
C VAL A 61 -18.61 -10.79 -15.55
N VAL A 62 -19.86 -10.33 -15.55
CA VAL A 62 -20.21 -8.92 -15.36
C VAL A 62 -19.83 -8.45 -13.96
N TYR A 63 -20.05 -9.22 -12.88
CA TYR A 63 -19.66 -8.83 -11.53
C TYR A 63 -18.14 -8.69 -11.36
N PHE A 64 -17.36 -9.61 -11.94
CA PHE A 64 -15.89 -9.52 -11.92
C PHE A 64 -15.33 -8.50 -12.92
N SER A 65 -16.07 -8.13 -13.98
CA SER A 65 -15.64 -7.14 -14.98
C SER A 65 -16.20 -5.73 -14.75
N SER A 66 -17.26 -5.56 -13.97
CA SER A 66 -17.81 -4.27 -13.51
C SER A 66 -17.36 -3.93 -12.09
N LYS A 67 -16.59 -4.82 -11.46
CA LYS A 67 -15.60 -4.45 -10.44
C LYS A 67 -14.48 -3.66 -11.13
N ASP A 68 -14.86 -2.46 -11.54
CA ASP A 68 -14.06 -1.48 -12.27
C ASP A 68 -12.97 -0.95 -11.33
N ASP A 69 -11.89 -1.72 -11.22
CA ASP A 69 -10.68 -1.32 -10.51
C ASP A 69 -10.17 -0.04 -11.17
N LYS A 70 -10.50 1.11 -10.56
CA LYS A 70 -10.00 2.45 -10.89
C LYS A 70 -8.50 2.59 -10.58
N VAL A 71 -7.72 1.56 -10.84
CA VAL A 71 -6.31 1.38 -10.49
C VAL A 71 -5.65 0.60 -11.63
N LYS A 72 -4.72 1.22 -12.35
CA LYS A 72 -3.95 0.55 -13.40
C LYS A 72 -2.48 0.49 -13.02
N THR A 73 -1.86 -0.68 -13.13
CA THR A 73 -0.42 -0.83 -12.88
C THR A 73 0.38 -0.05 -13.92
N PHE A 74 0.99 1.04 -13.47
CA PHE A 74 1.90 1.88 -14.26
C PHE A 74 3.28 1.23 -14.37
N ALA A 75 3.78 0.58 -13.31
CA ALA A 75 5.01 -0.19 -13.32
C ALA A 75 4.82 -1.49 -12.52
N LYS A 76 4.91 -2.65 -13.19
CA LYS A 76 4.63 -3.96 -12.59
C LYS A 76 5.90 -4.58 -12.00
N GLN A 77 5.83 -5.31 -10.87
CA GLN A 77 7.05 -5.85 -10.24
C GLN A 77 7.78 -6.83 -11.18
N SER A 78 7.03 -7.62 -11.96
CA SER A 78 7.58 -8.59 -12.90
C SER A 78 8.15 -7.98 -14.19
N GLU A 79 7.91 -6.70 -14.46
CA GLU A 79 8.55 -5.97 -15.57
C GLU A 79 9.97 -5.56 -15.18
N LEU A 80 10.91 -5.61 -16.14
CA LEU A 80 12.18 -4.89 -16.05
C LEU A 80 12.09 -3.63 -16.92
N LEU A 81 12.18 -2.46 -16.29
CA LEU A 81 11.92 -1.16 -16.93
C LEU A 81 13.24 -0.40 -17.17
N PRO A 82 13.69 -0.23 -18.43
CA PRO A 82 14.80 0.68 -18.73
C PRO A 82 14.49 2.12 -18.29
N GLY A 83 13.26 2.56 -18.56
CA GLY A 83 12.67 3.80 -18.11
C GLY A 83 11.22 3.88 -18.60
N LYS A 84 10.31 4.36 -17.75
CA LYS A 84 8.88 4.48 -18.07
C LYS A 84 8.37 5.81 -17.52
N GLY A 85 8.09 6.76 -18.40
CA GLY A 85 7.61 8.10 -18.06
C GLY A 85 6.11 8.26 -18.29
N LEU A 86 5.49 9.14 -17.51
CA LEU A 86 4.16 9.69 -17.74
C LEU A 86 4.20 11.19 -17.42
N VAL A 87 4.05 12.02 -18.46
CA VAL A 87 3.87 13.46 -18.31
C VAL A 87 2.52 13.74 -17.64
N VAL A 88 2.52 14.70 -16.71
CA VAL A 88 1.33 15.22 -16.03
C VAL A 88 1.38 16.75 -16.08
N GLU A 89 0.23 17.41 -16.05
CA GLU A 89 0.19 18.87 -16.02
C GLU A 89 0.73 19.37 -14.66
N CYS A 90 1.75 20.22 -14.67
CA CYS A 90 2.26 20.86 -13.46
C CYS A 90 1.16 21.65 -12.75
N SER A 91 0.93 21.40 -11.46
CA SER A 91 0.02 22.22 -10.67
C SER A 91 0.51 23.67 -10.58
N GLN A 92 -0.40 24.65 -10.64
CA GLN A 92 0.01 26.06 -10.78
C GLN A 92 0.90 26.53 -9.63
N ALA A 93 0.51 26.26 -8.38
CA ALA A 93 1.30 26.58 -7.19
C ALA A 93 2.69 25.90 -7.14
N TYR A 94 2.93 24.85 -7.93
CA TYR A 94 4.25 24.24 -8.08
C TYR A 94 5.11 24.99 -9.12
N LYS A 95 4.50 25.56 -10.17
CA LYS A 95 5.17 26.50 -11.09
C LYS A 95 5.55 27.80 -10.36
N ASP A 96 4.57 28.39 -9.68
CA ASP A 96 4.70 29.69 -8.99
C ASP A 96 5.84 29.68 -7.94
N ASP A 97 6.07 28.55 -7.26
CA ASP A 97 7.19 28.37 -6.32
C ASP A 97 8.53 28.05 -7.00
N LEU A 98 8.53 27.61 -8.26
CA LEU A 98 9.75 27.30 -9.02
C LEU A 98 10.33 28.48 -9.79
N ASP A 99 9.51 29.48 -10.17
CA ASP A 99 9.93 30.61 -11.02
C ASP A 99 11.11 31.43 -10.44
N LYS A 100 11.31 31.37 -9.12
CA LYS A 100 12.43 31.98 -8.38
C LYS A 100 13.74 31.16 -8.40
N TYR A 101 13.75 29.92 -8.91
CA TYR A 101 14.90 29.01 -8.87
C TYR A 101 15.45 28.66 -10.26
N GLU A 102 16.21 29.60 -10.83
CA GLU A 102 16.82 29.48 -12.16
C GLU A 102 17.63 28.17 -12.33
N GLY A 103 17.30 27.42 -13.39
CA GLY A 103 17.92 26.14 -13.72
C GLY A 103 17.38 24.93 -12.94
N CYS A 104 16.38 25.12 -12.07
CA CYS A 104 15.71 24.06 -11.31
C CYS A 104 14.25 23.80 -11.72
N PHE A 105 13.65 24.64 -12.55
CA PHE A 105 12.34 24.41 -13.16
C PHE A 105 12.38 23.20 -14.13
N PRO A 106 11.50 22.18 -13.99
CA PRO A 106 11.52 20.99 -14.83
C PRO A 106 10.95 21.30 -16.22
N LYS A 107 11.50 20.68 -17.27
CA LYS A 107 10.94 20.80 -18.63
C LYS A 107 9.49 20.32 -18.72
N GLU A 108 9.17 19.30 -17.92
CA GLU A 108 7.87 18.63 -17.85
C GLU A 108 7.67 18.14 -16.40
N CYS A 109 6.51 18.37 -15.79
CA CYS A 109 6.11 17.59 -14.62
C CYS A 109 5.75 16.17 -15.07
N LYS A 110 6.27 15.17 -14.35
CA LYS A 110 6.08 13.77 -14.72
C LYS A 110 6.35 12.81 -13.58
N ARG A 111 5.85 11.59 -13.77
CA ARG A 111 6.19 10.39 -13.01
C ARG A 111 7.14 9.56 -13.86
N PHE A 112 8.24 9.10 -13.29
CA PHE A 112 9.21 8.28 -14.02
C PHE A 112 9.70 7.11 -13.15
N VAL A 113 9.77 5.92 -13.74
CA VAL A 113 10.21 4.69 -13.06
C VAL A 113 11.28 3.99 -13.88
N THR A 114 12.37 3.55 -13.23
CA THR A 114 13.49 2.84 -13.88
C THR A 114 14.15 1.83 -12.95
N ASP A 115 14.61 0.72 -13.54
CA ASP A 115 15.35 -0.37 -12.90
C ASP A 115 16.82 -0.38 -13.36
N LYS A 116 17.36 0.78 -13.80
CA LYS A 116 18.71 0.92 -14.40
C LYS A 116 19.65 1.90 -13.71
N VAL A 117 19.16 2.80 -12.87
CA VAL A 117 19.99 3.82 -12.19
C VAL A 117 20.79 3.21 -11.05
N ILE A 118 20.16 2.33 -10.25
CA ILE A 118 20.74 1.67 -9.09
C ILE A 118 20.84 0.17 -9.37
N SER A 119 21.96 -0.46 -9.00
CA SER A 119 22.11 -1.91 -9.14
C SER A 119 21.43 -2.67 -8.00
N VAL A 120 21.08 -3.94 -8.25
CA VAL A 120 20.53 -4.85 -7.23
C VAL A 120 21.44 -4.91 -5.99
N ARG A 121 22.76 -4.98 -6.21
CA ARG A 121 23.78 -4.98 -5.15
C ARG A 121 23.74 -3.71 -4.30
N GLU A 122 23.67 -2.52 -4.91
CA GLU A 122 23.60 -1.25 -4.17
C GLU A 122 22.31 -1.14 -3.34
N ALA A 123 21.19 -1.66 -3.83
CA ALA A 123 19.95 -1.74 -3.06
C ALA A 123 20.04 -2.76 -1.90
N GLU A 124 20.84 -3.83 -2.04
CA GLU A 124 21.08 -4.81 -0.98
C GLU A 124 22.06 -4.30 0.09
N GLU A 125 23.09 -3.55 -0.31
CA GLU A 125 23.97 -2.84 0.63
C GLU A 125 23.16 -1.77 1.40
N LEU A 126 22.28 -1.01 0.74
CA LEU A 126 21.34 -0.10 1.41
C LEU A 126 20.33 -0.82 2.32
N LEU A 127 19.84 -1.99 1.93
CA LEU A 127 18.95 -2.80 2.78
C LEU A 127 19.67 -3.30 4.03
N ALA A 128 20.97 -3.63 3.94
CA ALA A 128 21.79 -3.99 5.08
C ALA A 128 21.98 -2.79 6.03
N ILE A 129 22.25 -1.59 5.48
CA ILE A 129 22.35 -0.34 6.26
C ILE A 129 21.03 -0.02 6.98
N ALA A 130 19.91 -0.15 6.28
CA ALA A 130 18.58 0.03 6.88
C ALA A 130 18.34 -0.94 8.04
N LYS A 131 18.60 -2.24 7.82
CA LYS A 131 18.40 -3.28 8.85
C LYS A 131 19.33 -3.12 10.06
N LYS A 132 20.59 -2.71 9.87
CA LYS A 132 21.50 -2.32 10.96
C LYS A 132 20.87 -1.25 11.85
N GLY A 133 20.40 -0.16 11.25
CA GLY A 133 19.78 0.94 12.00
C GLY A 133 18.47 0.54 12.67
N PHE A 134 17.61 -0.21 11.99
CA PHE A 134 16.35 -0.69 12.57
C PHE A 134 16.55 -1.69 13.72
N GLN A 135 17.67 -2.43 13.78
CA GLN A 135 17.99 -3.30 14.93
C GLN A 135 18.27 -2.53 16.24
N LEU A 136 18.69 -1.26 16.16
CA LEU A 136 18.83 -0.38 17.33
C LEU A 136 17.47 0.10 17.87
N GLY A 137 16.38 -0.15 17.14
CA GLY A 137 15.04 0.34 17.48
C GLY A 137 14.01 -0.78 17.56
N LYS A 138 12.89 -0.47 18.19
CA LYS A 138 11.68 -1.30 18.21
C LYS A 138 10.49 -0.36 18.21
N PRO A 139 9.84 -0.09 17.05
CA PRO A 139 8.64 0.72 17.04
C PRO A 139 7.49 0.00 17.76
N ALA A 140 6.58 0.76 18.35
CA ALA A 140 5.39 0.20 18.98
C ALA A 140 4.43 -0.38 17.94
N GLY A 141 4.13 0.39 16.89
CA GLY A 141 3.22 0.01 15.82
C GLY A 141 3.90 -0.72 14.65
N GLY A 142 3.43 -0.43 13.45
CA GLY A 142 3.78 -1.11 12.20
C GLY A 142 4.89 -0.46 11.37
N VAL A 143 5.31 0.77 11.71
CA VAL A 143 6.32 1.52 10.94
C VAL A 143 7.58 1.75 11.78
N SER A 144 8.75 1.60 11.14
CA SER A 144 10.01 2.17 11.63
C SER A 144 10.56 3.13 10.58
N ILE A 145 11.00 4.32 11.01
CA ILE A 145 11.67 5.32 10.18
C ILE A 145 13.08 5.54 10.72
N LEU A 146 14.07 5.59 9.81
CA LEU A 146 15.48 5.83 10.10
C LEU A 146 16.02 6.92 9.17
N ASP A 147 16.53 8.01 9.75
CA ASP A 147 17.23 9.08 9.05
C ASP A 147 18.73 9.06 9.43
N LEU A 148 19.61 8.90 8.45
CA LEU A 148 21.06 8.87 8.63
C LEU A 148 21.71 10.26 8.73
N HIS A 149 20.96 11.33 8.45
CA HIS A 149 21.45 12.71 8.57
C HIS A 149 21.31 13.21 10.00
N SER A 150 20.10 13.13 10.54
CA SER A 150 19.79 13.55 11.91
C SER A 150 20.00 12.46 12.97
N GLY A 151 20.19 11.20 12.56
CA GLY A 151 20.22 10.04 13.44
C GLY A 151 18.85 9.65 14.03
N ALA A 152 17.74 10.19 13.50
CA ALA A 152 16.41 9.91 14.03
C ALA A 152 15.97 8.46 13.74
N LEU A 153 15.54 7.74 14.77
CA LEU A 153 15.00 6.37 14.70
C LEU A 153 13.72 6.22 15.53
N SER A 154 12.75 5.45 15.01
CA SER A 154 11.53 5.07 15.73
C SER A 154 11.81 4.07 16.87
N VAL A 155 11.55 4.47 18.12
CA VAL A 155 11.73 3.63 19.32
C VAL A 155 10.52 3.80 20.25
N GLY A 156 9.76 2.72 20.45
CA GLY A 156 8.46 2.76 21.10
C GLY A 156 7.50 3.65 20.31
N GLN A 157 6.93 4.65 20.96
CA GLN A 157 5.98 5.62 20.37
C GLN A 157 6.63 6.95 19.97
N ARG A 158 7.97 7.04 19.95
CA ARG A 158 8.70 8.32 19.74
C ARG A 158 9.92 8.14 18.85
N PHE A 159 10.45 9.27 18.38
CA PHE A 159 11.78 9.32 17.77
C PHE A 159 12.87 9.51 18.83
N VAL A 160 14.04 8.93 18.57
CA VAL A 160 15.28 9.18 19.31
C VAL A 160 16.41 9.49 18.33
N ASN A 161 17.40 10.28 18.74
CA ASN A 161 18.64 10.45 17.98
C ASN A 161 19.62 9.37 18.44
N ILE A 162 19.90 8.38 17.59
CA ILE A 162 20.79 7.24 17.90
C ILE A 162 22.26 7.63 17.94
N TYR A 163 22.65 8.73 17.29
CA TYR A 163 24.02 9.26 17.35
C TYR A 163 24.34 9.93 18.70
N LYS A 164 23.36 9.96 19.63
CA LYS A 164 23.56 10.27 21.04
C LYS A 164 23.65 9.02 21.93
N THR A 165 23.71 7.82 21.36
CA THR A 165 23.98 6.55 22.08
C THR A 165 25.28 5.91 21.60
N GLY A 166 25.92 5.11 22.46
CA GLY A 166 27.17 4.43 22.12
C GLY A 166 27.01 3.35 21.05
N ASP A 167 25.79 2.83 20.86
CA ASP A 167 25.49 1.70 19.97
C ASP A 167 25.63 2.07 18.50
N ALA A 168 25.27 3.30 18.12
CA ALA A 168 25.37 3.76 16.74
C ALA A 168 26.81 3.80 16.21
N LYS A 169 27.79 4.17 17.08
CA LYS A 169 29.23 4.14 16.76
C LYS A 169 29.74 2.74 16.41
N ASN A 170 29.10 1.70 16.94
CA ASN A 170 29.42 0.30 16.66
C ASN A 170 28.60 -0.29 15.50
N THR A 171 27.59 0.44 15.01
CA THR A 171 26.59 -0.04 14.03
C THR A 171 26.88 0.43 12.61
N PHE A 172 27.24 1.72 12.45
CA PHE A 172 27.53 2.32 11.15
C PHE A 172 29.02 2.59 10.99
N ASN A 173 29.54 2.35 9.78
CA ASN A 173 30.93 2.64 9.42
C ASN A 173 31.02 3.55 8.19
N GLN A 174 32.23 3.99 7.84
CA GLN A 174 32.44 4.93 6.74
C GLN A 174 32.00 4.38 5.36
N ASN A 175 32.00 3.06 5.15
CA ASN A 175 31.50 2.47 3.90
C ASN A 175 29.97 2.56 3.81
N ASP A 176 29.24 2.40 4.93
CA ASP A 176 27.78 2.55 4.96
C ASP A 176 27.37 3.95 4.47
N PHE A 177 28.03 4.99 4.99
CA PHE A 177 27.83 6.39 4.55
C PHE A 177 28.28 6.63 3.10
N ASN A 178 29.33 5.95 2.63
CA ASN A 178 29.80 6.07 1.25
C ASN A 178 28.83 5.42 0.24
N THR A 179 28.30 4.23 0.53
CA THR A 179 27.26 3.59 -0.29
C THR A 179 26.01 4.46 -0.38
N TYR A 180 25.56 5.02 0.75
CA TYR A 180 24.46 5.99 0.74
C TYR A 180 24.75 7.19 -0.17
N ARG A 181 25.92 7.82 -0.05
CA ARG A 181 26.32 8.98 -0.86
C ARG A 181 26.30 8.66 -2.36
N VAL A 182 26.92 7.55 -2.76
CA VAL A 182 26.99 7.11 -4.17
C VAL A 182 25.60 6.87 -4.75
N VAL A 183 24.70 6.21 -4.01
CA VAL A 183 23.32 6.00 -4.47
C VAL A 183 22.56 7.32 -4.55
N LYS A 184 22.66 8.18 -3.53
CA LYS A 184 22.05 9.52 -3.54
C LYS A 184 22.54 10.39 -4.70
N ASP A 185 23.82 10.32 -5.06
CA ASP A 185 24.36 11.03 -6.23
C ASP A 185 23.81 10.46 -7.55
N LYS A 186 23.76 9.13 -7.71
CA LYS A 186 23.13 8.49 -8.87
C LYS A 186 21.66 8.90 -9.03
N ILE A 187 20.90 8.93 -7.93
CA ILE A 187 19.52 9.41 -7.91
C ILE A 187 19.45 10.89 -8.32
N LYS A 188 20.29 11.75 -7.74
CA LYS A 188 20.36 13.19 -8.06
C LYS A 188 20.63 13.42 -9.57
N TYR A 189 21.61 12.73 -10.15
CA TYR A 189 21.90 12.85 -11.59
C TYR A 189 20.78 12.28 -12.47
N ALA A 190 20.09 11.23 -12.04
CA ALA A 190 18.93 10.70 -12.77
C ALA A 190 17.73 11.67 -12.74
N VAL A 191 17.47 12.34 -11.61
CA VAL A 191 16.48 13.43 -11.50
C VAL A 191 16.88 14.58 -12.44
N ALA A 192 18.12 15.07 -12.36
CA ALA A 192 18.62 16.13 -13.24
C ALA A 192 18.42 15.79 -14.74
N HIS A 193 18.83 14.59 -15.15
CA HIS A 193 18.70 14.12 -16.52
C HIS A 193 17.23 14.00 -16.98
N HIS A 194 16.37 13.33 -16.21
CA HIS A 194 15.00 13.04 -16.66
C HIS A 194 14.06 14.25 -16.59
N PHE A 195 14.18 15.11 -15.58
CA PHE A 195 13.40 16.36 -15.48
C PHE A 195 14.02 17.52 -16.28
N GLY A 196 15.26 17.35 -16.75
CA GLY A 196 15.95 18.30 -17.63
C GLY A 196 16.50 19.53 -16.91
N VAL A 197 16.84 19.40 -15.62
CA VAL A 197 17.30 20.47 -14.73
C VAL A 197 18.80 20.39 -14.48
N ASN A 198 19.41 21.48 -14.03
CA ASN A 198 20.84 21.53 -13.75
C ASN A 198 21.15 20.77 -12.44
N PRO A 199 22.03 19.75 -12.44
CA PRO A 199 22.38 19.01 -11.22
C PRO A 199 23.02 19.90 -10.15
N ASN A 200 23.62 21.04 -10.53
CA ASN A 200 24.19 22.01 -9.59
C ASN A 200 23.16 23.01 -9.03
N LYS A 201 21.87 22.85 -9.38
CA LYS A 201 20.74 23.67 -8.89
C LYS A 201 19.69 22.85 -8.11
N ILE A 202 19.86 21.53 -8.01
CA ILE A 202 19.11 20.66 -7.08
C ILE A 202 19.99 20.21 -5.92
N TYR A 203 19.49 20.35 -4.70
CA TYR A 203 20.19 20.03 -3.45
C TYR A 203 19.42 18.96 -2.68
N LEU A 204 20.11 18.16 -1.86
CA LEU A 204 19.44 17.21 -0.96
C LEU A 204 18.70 18.00 0.14
N THR A 205 17.53 17.52 0.59
CA THR A 205 16.75 18.18 1.66
C THR A 205 16.23 17.18 2.70
N TYR A 206 15.99 17.69 3.91
CA TYR A 206 15.16 17.01 4.91
C TYR A 206 13.67 17.00 4.51
N PRO A 207 12.90 15.98 4.94
CA PRO A 207 13.39 14.70 5.45
C PRO A 207 13.87 13.79 4.30
N THR A 208 14.88 12.97 4.57
CA THR A 208 15.33 11.89 3.67
C THR A 208 15.60 10.66 4.54
N PHE A 209 14.92 9.55 4.30
CA PHE A 209 14.78 8.48 5.30
C PHE A 209 14.53 7.10 4.71
N PHE A 210 14.97 6.08 5.45
CA PHE A 210 14.57 4.69 5.25
C PHE A 210 13.26 4.42 5.98
N SER A 211 12.44 3.56 5.38
CA SER A 211 11.18 3.06 5.94
C SER A 211 11.19 1.54 6.03
N GLU A 212 10.84 1.01 7.19
CA GLU A 212 10.39 -0.37 7.41
C GLU A 212 8.88 -0.31 7.66
N ILE A 213 8.10 -1.07 6.89
CA ILE A 213 6.64 -1.10 7.04
C ILE A 213 6.16 -2.56 7.10
N THR A 214 5.42 -2.87 8.16
CA THR A 214 4.86 -4.20 8.45
C THR A 214 3.33 -4.18 8.43
N SER A 215 2.70 -5.35 8.57
CA SER A 215 1.23 -5.49 8.67
C SER A 215 0.67 -5.37 10.09
N LYS A 216 1.44 -4.85 11.07
CA LYS A 216 0.90 -4.53 12.41
C LYS A 216 -0.04 -3.33 12.33
N ALA A 217 -0.92 -3.19 13.31
CA ALA A 217 -1.74 -2.00 13.48
C ALA A 217 -0.88 -0.75 13.81
N ALA A 218 -1.39 0.42 13.46
CA ALA A 218 -0.84 1.69 13.94
C ALA A 218 -1.10 1.86 15.45
N ILE A 219 -0.15 2.51 16.13
CA ILE A 219 -0.28 2.92 17.53
C ILE A 219 -0.05 4.43 17.66
N THR A 220 0.72 5.03 16.76
CA THR A 220 1.01 6.46 16.67
C THR A 220 0.59 7.03 15.31
N ILE A 221 0.45 8.35 15.21
CA ILE A 221 0.23 9.03 13.92
C ILE A 221 1.36 8.76 12.91
N HIS A 222 2.58 8.48 13.39
CA HIS A 222 3.73 8.13 12.55
C HIS A 222 3.65 6.71 11.95
N ASP A 223 2.71 5.88 12.43
CA ASP A 223 2.39 4.59 11.81
C ASP A 223 1.35 4.72 10.66
N GLU A 224 0.75 5.89 10.43
CA GLU A 224 -0.38 6.05 9.49
C GLU A 224 0.05 6.47 8.07
N TYR A 225 1.01 5.73 7.50
CA TYR A 225 1.65 5.99 6.19
C TYR A 225 0.73 5.93 4.96
N TRP A 226 -0.52 5.49 5.10
CA TRP A 226 -1.41 5.15 3.99
C TRP A 226 -2.37 6.29 3.59
N HIS A 227 -2.32 7.43 4.27
CA HIS A 227 -3.21 8.56 3.98
C HIS A 227 -2.79 9.27 2.67
N PRO A 228 -3.75 9.67 1.81
CA PRO A 228 -3.45 10.48 0.63
C PRO A 228 -2.83 11.84 0.96
N HIS A 229 -1.71 12.17 0.31
CA HIS A 229 -0.98 13.42 0.52
C HIS A 229 -0.29 13.94 -0.74
N VAL A 230 0.18 15.19 -0.67
CA VAL A 230 1.04 15.85 -1.65
C VAL A 230 2.35 16.19 -0.96
N ASP A 231 3.47 15.73 -1.49
CA ASP A 231 4.79 15.90 -0.88
C ASP A 231 5.17 17.36 -0.61
N LYS A 232 4.96 18.25 -1.58
CA LYS A 232 5.19 19.71 -1.44
C LYS A 232 4.36 20.33 -0.32
N GLU A 233 3.22 19.73 0.01
CA GLU A 233 2.31 20.25 1.03
C GLU A 233 2.71 19.76 2.43
N SER A 234 3.14 18.50 2.54
CA SER A 234 3.74 17.92 3.75
C SER A 234 5.12 18.53 4.08
N TYR A 235 5.96 18.72 3.07
CA TYR A 235 7.36 19.14 3.20
C TYR A 235 7.66 20.28 2.21
N LYS A 236 7.59 21.54 2.69
CA LYS A 236 7.67 22.73 1.82
C LYS A 236 8.98 22.85 1.02
N SER A 237 10.06 22.26 1.52
CA SER A 237 11.37 22.20 0.86
C SER A 237 11.42 21.26 -0.35
N PHE A 238 10.55 20.25 -0.43
CA PHE A 238 10.59 19.29 -1.53
C PHE A 238 10.25 19.98 -2.86
N HIS A 239 10.94 19.58 -3.92
CA HIS A 239 10.63 19.94 -5.31
C HIS A 239 10.63 18.69 -6.19
N TYR A 240 11.51 17.73 -5.91
CA TYR A 240 11.52 16.39 -6.52
C TYR A 240 11.55 15.33 -5.43
N THR A 241 10.62 14.38 -5.48
CA THR A 241 10.61 13.21 -4.60
C THR A 241 11.13 12.01 -5.36
N THR A 242 11.93 11.16 -4.69
CA THR A 242 12.26 9.83 -5.20
C THR A 242 12.06 8.76 -4.13
N LEU A 243 11.62 7.58 -4.56
CA LEU A 243 11.56 6.37 -3.73
C LEU A 243 12.35 5.26 -4.42
N LEU A 244 13.37 4.76 -3.74
CA LEU A 244 14.10 3.55 -4.13
C LEU A 244 13.58 2.37 -3.30
N TYR A 245 12.99 1.39 -3.96
CA TYR A 245 12.50 0.17 -3.29
C TYR A 245 13.64 -0.82 -3.06
N LEU A 246 13.76 -1.34 -1.84
CA LEU A 246 14.88 -2.18 -1.42
C LEU A 246 14.54 -3.68 -1.44
N ASN A 247 13.27 -4.04 -1.60
CA ASN A 247 12.79 -5.41 -1.70
C ASN A 247 11.50 -5.53 -2.54
N ASP A 248 11.04 -6.76 -2.80
CA ASP A 248 10.13 -7.08 -3.91
C ASP A 248 8.66 -7.34 -3.50
N TYR A 249 7.73 -6.63 -4.14
CA TYR A 249 6.30 -6.84 -4.01
C TYR A 249 5.87 -8.23 -4.52
N ASN A 250 4.91 -8.84 -3.84
CA ASN A 250 4.45 -10.23 -4.00
C ASN A 250 5.54 -11.31 -3.84
N THR A 251 6.77 -10.95 -3.49
CA THR A 251 7.87 -11.88 -3.15
C THR A 251 8.19 -11.79 -1.66
N ASP A 252 8.65 -10.62 -1.19
CA ASP A 252 9.01 -10.36 0.22
C ASP A 252 7.84 -9.83 1.06
N PHE A 253 6.86 -9.17 0.41
CA PHE A 253 5.68 -8.61 1.08
C PHE A 253 4.46 -8.48 0.14
N LYS A 254 3.28 -8.22 0.72
CA LYS A 254 2.01 -7.97 0.00
C LYS A 254 1.35 -6.69 0.51
N GLY A 255 0.45 -6.12 -0.31
CA GLY A 255 0.04 -4.72 -0.14
C GLY A 255 1.22 -3.77 -0.41
N GLY A 256 1.26 -2.60 0.20
CA GLY A 256 2.44 -1.73 0.16
C GLY A 256 2.79 -1.11 -1.20
N ARG A 257 1.93 -1.24 -2.22
CA ARG A 257 2.12 -0.56 -3.52
C ARG A 257 2.03 0.95 -3.34
N PHE A 258 2.76 1.68 -4.16
CA PHE A 258 2.65 3.14 -4.22
C PHE A 258 1.58 3.51 -5.25
N VAL A 259 0.64 4.39 -4.90
CA VAL A 259 -0.56 4.68 -5.71
C VAL A 259 -0.67 6.18 -5.94
N PHE A 260 -0.46 6.63 -7.18
CA PHE A 260 -0.87 7.97 -7.58
C PHE A 260 -2.38 8.00 -7.78
N ILE A 261 -3.03 9.06 -7.31
CA ILE A 261 -4.46 9.31 -7.49
C ILE A 261 -4.64 10.21 -8.71
N ASP A 262 -5.47 9.79 -9.66
CA ASP A 262 -5.77 10.54 -10.89
C ASP A 262 -7.28 10.57 -11.14
N GLU A 263 -7.77 11.64 -11.77
CA GLU A 263 -9.20 11.88 -12.02
C GLU A 263 -9.97 10.69 -12.64
N LYS A 264 -9.30 9.96 -13.53
CA LYS A 264 -9.91 8.89 -14.35
C LYS A 264 -9.66 7.49 -13.80
N PHE A 265 -8.43 7.21 -13.38
CA PHE A 265 -8.00 5.95 -12.77
C PHE A 265 -6.63 6.15 -12.12
N ASN A 266 -6.50 5.72 -10.86
CA ASN A 266 -5.26 5.72 -10.11
C ASN A 266 -4.19 4.88 -10.82
N ARG A 267 -2.91 5.16 -10.52
CA ARG A 267 -1.77 4.49 -11.13
C ARG A 267 -0.84 3.89 -10.08
N THR A 268 -0.70 2.56 -10.09
CA THR A 268 0.15 1.83 -9.16
C THR A 268 1.58 1.66 -9.67
N VAL A 269 2.56 1.96 -8.82
CA VAL A 269 3.94 1.46 -8.93
C VAL A 269 4.06 0.29 -7.97
N GLU A 270 4.32 -0.90 -8.52
CA GLU A 270 4.63 -2.11 -7.77
C GLU A 270 6.13 -2.12 -7.41
N PRO A 271 6.48 -2.14 -6.11
CA PRO A 271 7.85 -2.19 -5.65
C PRO A 271 8.63 -3.38 -6.19
N ARG A 272 9.86 -3.13 -6.64
CA ARG A 272 10.82 -4.12 -7.11
C ARG A 272 12.19 -3.76 -6.54
N LYS A 273 13.02 -4.70 -6.11
CA LYS A 273 14.36 -4.37 -5.58
C LYS A 273 15.17 -3.57 -6.61
N ALA A 274 15.80 -2.50 -6.15
CA ALA A 274 16.54 -1.50 -6.94
C ALA A 274 15.73 -0.66 -7.94
N ARG A 275 14.39 -0.76 -7.96
CA ARG A 275 13.53 0.14 -8.74
C ARG A 275 13.51 1.53 -8.12
N LEU A 276 13.83 2.53 -8.94
CA LEU A 276 13.74 3.94 -8.60
C LEU A 276 12.47 4.54 -9.22
N SER A 277 11.60 5.07 -8.36
CA SER A 277 10.48 5.94 -8.74
C SER A 277 10.87 7.39 -8.46
N MET A 278 10.58 8.32 -9.37
CA MET A 278 10.86 9.75 -9.22
C MET A 278 9.73 10.60 -9.82
N PHE A 279 9.38 11.70 -9.17
CA PHE A 279 8.31 12.60 -9.60
C PHE A 279 8.48 14.02 -9.04
N THR A 280 7.81 14.99 -9.68
CA THR A 280 7.70 16.38 -9.17
C THR A 280 6.80 16.40 -7.93
N SER A 281 7.21 17.07 -6.85
CA SER A 281 6.53 16.95 -5.55
C SER A 281 5.17 17.66 -5.45
N GLY A 282 4.69 18.32 -6.52
CA GLY A 282 3.48 19.14 -6.55
C GLY A 282 2.16 18.36 -6.56
N ARG A 283 1.02 19.08 -6.57
CA ARG A 283 -0.32 18.48 -6.46
C ARG A 283 -0.67 17.55 -7.62
N GLU A 284 0.02 17.67 -8.75
CA GLU A 284 -0.07 16.77 -9.90
C GLU A 284 0.42 15.33 -9.60
N ASN A 285 1.02 15.11 -8.43
CA ASN A 285 1.44 13.81 -7.92
C ASN A 285 0.83 13.50 -6.54
N PHE A 286 -0.44 13.85 -6.33
CA PHE A 286 -1.24 13.39 -5.18
C PHE A 286 -1.25 11.85 -5.11
N HIS A 287 -0.89 11.28 -3.96
CA HIS A 287 -0.62 9.84 -3.86
C HIS A 287 -0.78 9.28 -2.44
N TYR A 288 -0.75 7.95 -2.31
CA TYR A 288 -0.68 7.22 -1.04
C TYR A 288 0.10 5.90 -1.20
N VAL A 289 0.36 5.21 -0.09
CA VAL A 289 0.90 3.84 -0.08
C VAL A 289 -0.17 2.89 0.49
N GLU A 290 -0.45 1.79 -0.21
CA GLU A 290 -1.38 0.76 0.29
C GLU A 290 -0.89 0.15 1.61
N LYS A 291 -1.82 -0.21 2.51
CA LYS A 291 -1.45 -0.96 3.72
C LYS A 291 -0.73 -2.26 3.36
N VAL A 292 0.41 -2.51 4.00
CA VAL A 292 1.11 -3.81 3.93
C VAL A 292 0.26 -4.86 4.63
N SER A 293 -0.03 -5.97 3.95
CA SER A 293 -0.92 -7.02 4.45
C SER A 293 -0.18 -8.28 4.91
N SER A 294 1.06 -8.49 4.48
CA SER A 294 1.95 -9.55 4.97
C SER A 294 3.39 -9.25 4.60
N GLY A 295 4.36 -9.71 5.41
CA GLY A 295 5.79 -9.48 5.18
C GLY A 295 6.24 -8.10 5.65
N ILE A 296 7.40 -7.66 5.14
CA ILE A 296 8.00 -6.37 5.49
C ILE A 296 8.41 -5.64 4.21
N ARG A 297 7.98 -4.39 4.05
CA ARG A 297 8.34 -3.50 2.95
C ARG A 297 9.49 -2.59 3.37
N TYR A 298 10.52 -2.51 2.54
CA TYR A 298 11.66 -1.61 2.72
C TYR A 298 11.81 -0.64 1.53
N ALA A 299 11.91 0.64 1.82
CA ALA A 299 12.22 1.67 0.82
C ALA A 299 13.00 2.82 1.45
N VAL A 300 13.82 3.52 0.67
CA VAL A 300 14.43 4.80 1.04
C VAL A 300 13.83 5.92 0.20
N THR A 301 13.34 6.96 0.85
CA THR A 301 12.85 8.19 0.24
C THR A 301 13.98 9.21 0.24
N VAL A 302 14.39 9.68 -0.95
CA VAL A 302 15.44 10.68 -1.15
C VAL A 302 14.86 11.84 -1.93
N SER A 303 14.87 13.03 -1.34
CA SER A 303 14.17 14.19 -1.88
C SER A 303 15.09 15.38 -2.11
N PHE A 304 14.77 16.16 -3.15
CA PHE A 304 15.60 17.28 -3.59
C PHE A 304 14.81 18.59 -3.58
N THR A 305 15.52 19.65 -3.19
CA THR A 305 15.04 21.04 -3.18
C THR A 305 15.73 21.84 -4.29
N CYS A 306 15.03 22.86 -4.80
CA CYS A 306 15.61 23.92 -5.63
C CYS A 306 16.20 25.08 -4.79
N ASP A 307 15.86 25.14 -3.51
CA ASP A 307 16.29 26.16 -2.58
C ASP A 307 17.54 25.74 -1.81
N ASN A 308 18.64 26.45 -2.03
CA ASN A 308 19.91 26.20 -1.34
C ASN A 308 19.85 26.51 0.17
N GLN A 309 18.87 27.28 0.66
CA GLN A 309 18.66 27.49 2.10
C GLN A 309 18.15 26.21 2.80
N HIS A 310 17.57 25.30 2.04
CA HIS A 310 17.09 23.99 2.50
C HIS A 310 18.04 22.83 2.12
N ALA A 311 19.24 23.15 1.61
CA ALA A 311 20.26 22.16 1.27
C ALA A 311 20.86 21.50 2.54
N ILE A 312 21.12 20.20 2.47
CA ILE A 312 21.78 19.44 3.55
C ILE A 312 23.04 18.73 3.03
N GLU A 313 24.02 18.55 3.92
CA GLU A 313 25.23 17.77 3.62
C GLU A 313 24.93 16.26 3.52
N ASP A 314 25.90 15.49 3.03
CA ASP A 314 25.84 14.03 3.08
C ASP A 314 26.05 13.50 4.52
N PRO A 315 25.41 12.38 4.90
CA PRO A 315 25.58 11.82 6.22
C PRO A 315 27.00 11.24 6.35
N SER A 316 27.61 11.39 7.52
CA SER A 316 29.04 11.09 7.71
C SER A 316 29.34 10.53 9.10
N ILE A 317 30.47 9.83 9.22
CA ILE A 317 30.93 9.27 10.49
C ILE A 317 31.27 10.35 11.54
N LYS A 318 31.42 11.62 11.14
CA LYS A 318 31.59 12.76 12.06
C LYS A 318 30.32 13.05 12.88
N ASN A 319 29.18 12.53 12.42
CA ASN A 319 27.87 12.76 13.04
C ASN A 319 27.58 11.72 14.13
N LEU A 320 28.40 10.65 14.26
CA LEU A 320 28.26 9.55 15.22
C LEU A 320 28.85 9.86 16.60
#